data_AF-A0A418MDW9-F1
#
_entry.id   AF-A0A418MDW9-F1
#
_cell.length_a   1.000
_cell.length_b   1.000
_cell.length_c   1.000
_cell.angle_alpha   90.00
_cell.angle_beta   90.00
_cell.angle_gamma   90.00
#
_symmetry.space_group_name_H-M   'P 1'
#
loop_
_entity.id
_entity.type
_entity.pdbx_description
1 polymer ?
#
loop_
_entity_poly.entity_id
_entity_poly.type
_entity_poly.pdbx_seq_one_letter_code
_entity_poly.pdbx_strand_id
1 'polypeptide(L)'
;MRYKLFSVMALATAALVGWSCEKNALTLPDEPVTSGARVKLVHAAPEAPGVDLFVNGTKLSAFTPANASTTSPGTPVPISFNNTFPGTGANYAVVPVGQTALRVSAPATTTATSATVIYEQTTQLEDNKYYSLLLTGAGLKPEVLLVNDDFSNAIDPNKFYVRFVNLIPNDVKYDLALSTGTVVIPGAAYKSVSPFVGVDVSNNVSLVLRAAGTTTNIGTTYTFTSTANGRVLTLFARGLPGKTGAQAPALNGYLNR
;
A
#
# COMPACT_ATOMS: atom_id res chain seq x y z
N MET A 1 -21.35 -59.09 -65.44
CA MET A 1 -20.59 -58.61 -66.61
C MET A 1 -20.05 -57.22 -66.25
N ARG A 2 -18.83 -57.18 -65.68
CA ARG A 2 -17.60 -56.52 -66.20
C ARG A 2 -17.70 -54.96 -66.30
N TYR A 3 -17.19 -54.20 -65.31
CA TYR A 3 -15.83 -53.56 -65.20
C TYR A 3 -15.73 -52.27 -66.04
N LYS A 4 -15.19 -51.10 -65.66
CA LYS A 4 -14.41 -50.44 -64.57
C LYS A 4 -14.55 -48.91 -64.86
N LEU A 5 -14.14 -47.89 -64.09
CA LEU A 5 -12.76 -47.51 -63.70
C LEU A 5 -12.81 -46.11 -63.00
N PHE A 6 -12.17 -45.97 -61.83
CA PHE A 6 -11.34 -44.84 -61.31
C PHE A 6 -11.93 -43.44 -61.03
N SER A 7 -11.85 -42.96 -59.78
CA SER A 7 -10.71 -42.18 -59.22
C SER A 7 -11.09 -41.40 -57.95
N VAL A 8 -10.24 -41.52 -56.90
CA VAL A 8 -9.62 -40.43 -56.08
C VAL A 8 -10.60 -39.48 -55.34
N MET A 9 -10.59 -39.20 -54.03
CA MET A 9 -9.57 -39.12 -52.97
C MET A 9 -10.33 -38.99 -51.64
N ALA A 10 -9.82 -39.56 -50.55
CA ALA A 10 -10.23 -39.17 -49.20
C ALA A 10 -9.69 -37.76 -48.89
N LEU A 11 -10.51 -36.88 -48.32
CA LEU A 11 -10.02 -35.59 -47.81
C LEU A 11 -10.20 -35.49 -46.30
N ALA A 12 -9.09 -35.09 -45.69
CA ALA A 12 -8.70 -35.12 -44.29
C ALA A 12 -9.57 -34.36 -43.29
N THR A 13 -9.63 -34.90 -42.08
CA THR A 13 -9.69 -34.17 -40.81
C THR A 13 -8.48 -33.26 -40.63
N ALA A 14 -8.69 -32.00 -40.21
CA ALA A 14 -8.01 -31.34 -39.07
C ALA A 14 -7.94 -29.80 -39.19
N ALA A 15 -8.16 -29.17 -38.03
CA ALA A 15 -7.58 -27.91 -37.54
C ALA A 15 -7.92 -26.59 -38.28
N LEU A 16 -8.84 -25.83 -37.68
CA LEU A 16 -8.75 -24.36 -37.62
C LEU A 16 -8.80 -23.93 -36.15
N VAL A 17 -7.63 -24.00 -35.52
CA VAL A 17 -7.33 -23.31 -34.27
C VAL A 17 -6.87 -21.89 -34.62
N GLY A 18 -7.37 -20.91 -33.87
CA GLY A 18 -6.59 -19.72 -33.58
C GLY A 18 -6.92 -18.46 -34.38
N TRP A 19 -7.98 -17.76 -33.97
CA TRP A 19 -7.93 -16.31 -33.84
C TRP A 19 -8.29 -15.95 -32.40
N SER A 20 -7.28 -16.03 -31.54
CA SER A 20 -7.26 -15.44 -30.21
C SER A 20 -6.04 -14.52 -30.15
N CYS A 21 -6.20 -13.29 -30.65
CA CYS A 21 -5.29 -12.15 -30.49
C CYS A 21 -6.21 -10.93 -30.28
N GLU A 22 -6.13 -10.12 -29.24
CA GLU A 22 -5.27 -10.05 -28.06
C GLU A 22 -6.16 -9.69 -26.86
N LYS A 23 -6.14 -10.49 -25.79
CA LYS A 23 -6.74 -10.09 -24.53
C LYS A 23 -5.82 -9.04 -23.91
N ASN A 24 -6.25 -7.79 -23.90
CA ASN A 24 -5.81 -6.81 -22.90
C ASN A 24 -6.34 -7.25 -21.53
N ALA A 25 -5.82 -8.37 -21.03
CA ALA A 25 -5.96 -8.75 -19.65
C ALA A 25 -5.14 -7.74 -18.85
N LEU A 26 -5.76 -7.15 -17.83
CA LEU A 26 -4.99 -6.65 -16.69
C LEU A 26 -4.08 -7.80 -16.26
N THR A 27 -2.78 -7.64 -16.49
CA THR A 27 -1.77 -8.53 -15.94
C THR A 27 -1.73 -8.30 -14.44
N LEU A 28 -2.65 -8.96 -13.74
CA LEU A 28 -2.39 -9.31 -12.35
C LEU A 28 -1.20 -10.27 -12.39
N PRO A 29 -0.14 -10.05 -11.58
CA PRO A 29 0.92 -11.03 -11.45
C PRO A 29 0.29 -12.35 -10.99
N ASP A 30 0.18 -13.33 -11.89
CA ASP A 30 -0.46 -14.63 -11.66
C ASP A 30 0.54 -15.72 -11.23
N GLU A 31 1.78 -15.32 -10.98
CA GLU A 31 2.79 -16.16 -10.32
C GLU A 31 2.98 -15.63 -8.89
N PRO A 32 3.23 -16.49 -7.88
CA PRO A 32 3.78 -16.03 -6.62
C PRO A 32 5.15 -15.43 -6.93
N VAL A 33 5.21 -14.10 -7.10
CA VAL A 33 6.45 -13.39 -7.38
C VAL A 33 7.32 -13.49 -6.13
N THR A 34 8.21 -14.47 -6.12
CA THR A 34 9.09 -14.81 -4.99
C THR A 34 10.37 -13.96 -4.96
N SER A 35 10.65 -13.19 -6.02
CA SER A 35 11.81 -12.29 -6.14
C SER A 35 11.37 -10.94 -6.74
N GLY A 36 11.87 -9.85 -6.18
CA GLY A 36 11.51 -8.50 -6.53
C GLY A 36 11.64 -7.55 -5.34
N ALA A 37 11.61 -6.25 -5.64
CA ALA A 37 11.40 -5.24 -4.60
C ALA A 37 9.93 -5.22 -4.20
N ARG A 38 9.64 -4.73 -2.99
CA ARG A 38 8.29 -4.77 -2.41
C ARG A 38 7.85 -3.35 -2.06
N VAL A 39 6.70 -2.90 -2.58
CA VAL A 39 6.20 -1.54 -2.38
C VAL A 39 4.83 -1.51 -1.71
N LYS A 40 4.60 -0.51 -0.85
CA LYS A 40 3.31 -0.18 -0.25
C LYS A 40 3.09 1.32 -0.35
N LEU A 41 1.88 1.74 -0.73
CA LEU A 41 1.44 3.13 -0.69
C LEU A 41 0.52 3.33 0.52
N VAL A 42 0.71 4.44 1.24
CA VAL A 42 -0.13 4.86 2.36
C VAL A 42 -0.62 6.27 2.08
N HIS A 43 -1.94 6.50 2.13
CA HIS A 43 -2.51 7.82 1.93
C HIS A 43 -2.86 8.50 3.26
N ALA A 44 -1.95 9.31 3.78
CA ALA A 44 -2.14 10.07 5.03
C ALA A 44 -2.40 11.57 4.82
N ALA A 45 -2.32 12.09 3.59
CA ALA A 45 -2.65 13.49 3.26
C ALA A 45 -4.17 13.74 3.33
N PRO A 46 -4.71 14.50 4.30
CA PRO A 46 -6.16 14.54 4.52
C PRO A 46 -6.96 15.32 3.48
N GLU A 47 -6.31 16.29 2.82
CA GLU A 47 -6.93 17.20 1.86
C GLU A 47 -6.49 16.92 0.41
N ALA A 48 -5.66 15.90 0.20
CA ALA A 48 -5.30 15.46 -1.15
C ALA A 48 -6.42 14.61 -1.78
N PRO A 49 -6.57 14.66 -3.12
CA PRO A 49 -7.45 13.74 -3.82
C PRO A 49 -6.95 12.29 -3.66
N GLY A 50 -7.83 11.32 -3.91
CA GLY A 50 -7.39 9.93 -4.00
C GLY A 50 -6.31 9.76 -5.08
N VAL A 51 -5.36 8.86 -4.86
CA VAL A 51 -4.18 8.69 -5.72
C VAL A 51 -4.03 7.28 -6.27
N ASP A 52 -3.31 7.18 -7.38
CA ASP A 52 -2.84 5.95 -7.96
C ASP A 52 -1.32 5.84 -7.87
N LEU A 53 -0.81 4.63 -7.64
CA LEU A 53 0.58 4.24 -7.75
C LEU A 53 0.85 3.68 -9.14
N PHE A 54 1.87 4.20 -9.80
CA PHE A 54 2.42 3.71 -11.05
C PHE A 54 3.87 3.27 -10.86
N VAL A 55 4.26 2.22 -11.58
CA VAL A 55 5.61 1.67 -11.61
C VAL A 55 6.02 1.55 -13.07
N ASN A 56 7.12 2.20 -13.46
CA ASN A 56 7.61 2.26 -14.84
C ASN A 56 6.52 2.68 -15.84
N GLY A 57 5.69 3.66 -15.46
CA GLY A 57 4.58 4.18 -16.27
C GLY A 57 3.30 3.35 -16.23
N THR A 58 3.34 2.12 -15.72
CA THR A 58 2.18 1.23 -15.61
C THR A 58 1.47 1.42 -14.27
N LYS A 59 0.14 1.58 -14.27
CA LYS A 59 -0.66 1.68 -13.05
C LYS A 59 -0.59 0.35 -12.30
N LEU A 60 -0.13 0.39 -11.06
CA LEU A 60 -0.04 -0.77 -10.18
C LEU A 60 -1.22 -0.83 -9.20
N SER A 61 -1.64 0.32 -8.65
CA SER A 61 -2.74 0.33 -7.70
C SER A 61 -4.09 0.27 -8.42
N ALA A 62 -4.86 -0.78 -8.16
CA ALA A 62 -6.30 -0.77 -8.38
C ALA A 62 -6.95 -1.37 -7.15
N PHE A 63 -7.94 -0.68 -6.56
CA PHE A 63 -8.99 -1.44 -5.90
C PHE A 63 -9.72 -2.22 -6.98
N THR A 64 -9.99 -3.51 -6.74
CA THR A 64 -11.07 -4.18 -7.46
C THR A 64 -12.29 -3.28 -7.36
N PRO A 65 -12.82 -2.75 -8.47
CA PRO A 65 -13.94 -1.83 -8.41
C PRO A 65 -15.06 -2.40 -7.55
N ALA A 66 -15.72 -1.57 -6.75
CA ALA A 66 -17.02 -1.98 -6.21
C ALA A 66 -17.91 -2.37 -7.39
N ASN A 67 -18.48 -3.58 -7.35
CA ASN A 67 -19.26 -4.20 -8.44
C ASN A 67 -18.47 -4.71 -9.66
N ALA A 68 -17.14 -4.89 -9.55
CA ALA A 68 -16.40 -5.61 -10.59
C ALA A 68 -16.92 -7.04 -10.73
N SER A 69 -17.19 -7.44 -11.96
CA SER A 69 -17.59 -8.79 -12.36
C SER A 69 -16.71 -9.24 -13.52
N THR A 70 -16.69 -10.54 -13.82
CA THR A 70 -16.00 -11.10 -15.00
C THR A 70 -16.47 -10.47 -16.33
N THR A 71 -17.64 -9.83 -16.33
CA THR A 71 -18.25 -9.18 -17.49
C THR A 71 -18.33 -7.65 -17.39
N SER A 72 -17.95 -7.07 -16.25
CA SER A 72 -17.95 -5.62 -16.05
C SER A 72 -16.70 -5.25 -15.23
N PRO A 73 -15.63 -4.80 -15.89
CA PRO A 73 -14.51 -4.21 -15.18
C PRO A 73 -15.03 -2.88 -14.63
N GLY A 74 -15.46 -2.84 -13.37
CA GLY A 74 -16.01 -1.62 -12.78
C GLY A 74 -15.00 -0.46 -12.81
N THR A 75 -15.37 0.70 -12.27
CA THR A 75 -14.47 1.86 -12.28
C THR A 75 -13.31 1.70 -11.30
N PRO A 76 -12.04 1.78 -11.72
CA PRO A 76 -10.91 1.78 -10.81
C PRO A 76 -11.06 2.88 -9.77
N VAL A 77 -11.04 2.51 -8.49
CA VAL A 77 -11.13 3.48 -7.37
C VAL A 77 -9.72 3.83 -6.93
N PRO A 78 -9.32 5.12 -6.96
CA PRO A 78 -8.01 5.53 -6.47
C PRO A 78 -7.92 5.30 -4.96
N ILE A 79 -6.70 5.19 -4.45
CA ILE A 79 -6.46 5.04 -3.01
C ILE A 79 -6.88 6.32 -2.32
N SER A 80 -7.91 6.26 -1.48
CA SER A 80 -8.41 7.42 -0.75
C SER A 80 -7.67 7.64 0.56
N PHE A 81 -7.81 8.85 1.13
CA PHE A 81 -7.27 9.17 2.45
C PHE A 81 -7.62 8.11 3.49
N ASN A 82 -6.64 7.79 4.32
CA ASN A 82 -6.67 6.79 5.39
C ASN A 82 -6.65 5.33 4.93
N ASN A 83 -6.36 5.06 3.65
CA ASN A 83 -6.20 3.72 3.11
C ASN A 83 -4.76 3.46 2.61
N THR A 84 -4.49 2.18 2.34
CA THR A 84 -3.20 1.71 1.81
C THR A 84 -3.40 0.86 0.56
N PHE A 85 -2.35 0.75 -0.25
CA PHE A 85 -2.24 -0.23 -1.32
C PHE A 85 -0.92 -1.00 -1.21
N PRO A 86 -0.92 -2.34 -1.18
CA PRO A 86 -2.08 -3.19 -0.89
C PRO A 86 -2.77 -2.81 0.43
N GLY A 87 -4.00 -3.29 0.65
CA GLY A 87 -4.82 -2.96 1.82
C GLY A 87 -4.12 -3.20 3.18
N THR A 88 -4.69 -2.67 4.27
CA THR A 88 -3.99 -2.57 5.57
C THR A 88 -3.58 -3.91 6.18
N GLY A 89 -4.33 -4.98 5.90
CA GLY A 89 -4.00 -6.35 6.33
C GLY A 89 -3.20 -7.17 5.30
N ALA A 90 -2.97 -6.63 4.10
CA ALA A 90 -2.12 -7.24 3.10
C ALA A 90 -0.69 -6.73 3.25
N ASN A 91 0.29 -7.52 2.79
CA ASN A 91 1.70 -7.14 2.78
C ASN A 91 1.96 -6.10 1.66
N TYR A 92 3.03 -6.27 0.90
CA TYR A 92 3.48 -5.34 -0.13
C TYR A 92 3.19 -5.90 -1.52
N ALA A 93 3.06 -5.02 -2.50
CA ALA A 93 3.04 -5.40 -3.91
C ALA A 93 4.48 -5.65 -4.39
N VAL A 94 4.69 -6.71 -5.17
CA VAL A 94 6.01 -7.00 -5.73
C VAL A 94 6.20 -6.23 -7.03
N VAL A 95 7.38 -5.64 -7.23
CA VAL A 95 7.73 -4.80 -8.38
C VAL A 95 9.14 -5.13 -8.89
N PRO A 96 9.49 -4.74 -10.13
CA PRO A 96 10.84 -4.92 -10.65
C PRO A 96 11.91 -4.27 -9.76
N VAL A 97 13.12 -4.85 -9.78
CA VAL A 97 14.32 -4.32 -9.14
C VAL A 97 15.11 -3.43 -10.09
N GLY A 98 16.12 -2.73 -9.57
CA GLY A 98 16.95 -1.79 -10.31
C GLY A 98 16.34 -0.40 -10.35
N GLN A 99 16.80 0.41 -11.30
CA GLN A 99 16.29 1.76 -11.54
C GLN A 99 14.81 1.70 -11.95
N THR A 100 13.93 1.99 -11.01
CA THR A 100 12.48 1.87 -11.16
C THR A 100 11.83 3.24 -10.96
N ALA A 101 11.04 3.68 -11.94
CA ALA A 101 10.26 4.91 -11.82
C ALA A 101 9.02 4.66 -10.97
N LEU A 102 8.98 5.28 -9.79
CA LEU A 102 7.83 5.29 -8.90
C LEU A 102 7.07 6.60 -9.08
N ARG A 103 5.78 6.53 -9.38
CA ARG A 103 4.94 7.72 -9.55
C ARG A 103 3.65 7.59 -8.76
N VAL A 104 3.29 8.65 -8.03
CA VAL A 104 1.99 8.82 -7.39
C VAL A 104 1.26 9.95 -8.08
N SER A 105 0.03 9.69 -8.53
CA SER A 105 -0.75 10.68 -9.28
C SER A 105 -2.21 10.67 -8.85
N ALA A 106 -2.81 11.85 -8.77
CA ALA A 106 -4.27 11.98 -8.75
C ALA A 106 -4.80 11.68 -10.15
N PRO A 107 -5.79 10.77 -10.31
CA PRO A 107 -6.35 10.46 -11.62
C PRO A 107 -7.05 11.68 -12.21
N ALA A 108 -7.13 11.71 -13.54
CA ALA A 108 -7.92 12.67 -14.27
C ALA A 108 -9.39 12.64 -13.85
N THR A 109 -10.01 13.80 -13.64
CA THR A 109 -11.42 13.93 -13.24
C THR A 109 -12.31 14.47 -14.36
N THR A 110 -11.74 15.08 -15.40
CA THR A 110 -12.49 15.68 -16.52
C THR A 110 -11.95 15.27 -17.89
N THR A 111 -10.67 15.49 -18.15
CA THR A 111 -9.96 15.07 -19.38
C THR A 111 -8.73 14.24 -19.02
N ALA A 112 -8.25 13.36 -19.90
CA ALA A 112 -7.04 12.55 -19.64
C ALA A 112 -5.81 13.37 -19.21
N THR A 113 -5.74 14.64 -19.63
CA THR A 113 -4.69 15.61 -19.28
C THR A 113 -4.85 16.27 -17.90
N SER A 114 -5.96 16.04 -17.21
CA SER A 114 -6.24 16.61 -15.87
C SER A 114 -5.61 15.80 -14.72
N ALA A 115 -4.95 14.67 -15.02
CA ALA A 115 -4.22 13.91 -14.02
C ALA A 115 -3.08 14.77 -13.44
N THR A 116 -2.97 14.79 -12.12
CA THR A 116 -1.94 15.58 -11.42
C THR A 116 -0.88 14.66 -10.86
N VAL A 117 0.36 14.81 -11.32
CA VAL A 117 1.51 14.10 -10.74
C VAL A 117 1.87 14.76 -9.41
N ILE A 118 1.84 13.98 -8.33
CA ILE A 118 2.19 14.43 -6.98
C ILE A 118 3.64 14.10 -6.65
N TYR A 119 4.09 12.93 -7.10
CA TYR A 119 5.44 12.44 -6.89
C TYR A 119 5.86 11.61 -8.10
N GLU A 120 7.08 11.81 -8.57
CA GLU A 120 7.70 10.97 -9.58
C GLU A 120 9.21 10.94 -9.33
N GLN A 121 9.75 9.74 -9.11
CA GLN A 121 11.17 9.55 -8.84
C GLN A 121 11.63 8.19 -9.34
N THR A 122 12.76 8.17 -10.05
CA THR A 122 13.49 6.93 -10.32
C THR A 122 14.33 6.57 -9.10
N THR A 123 14.06 5.39 -8.54
CA THR A 123 14.73 4.87 -7.35
C THR A 123 15.41 3.55 -7.68
N GLN A 124 16.63 3.35 -7.18
CA GLN A 124 17.28 2.05 -7.19
C GLN A 124 16.58 1.15 -6.17
N LEU A 125 15.74 0.23 -6.65
CA LEU A 125 15.07 -0.77 -5.82
C LEU A 125 15.88 -2.05 -5.79
N GLU A 126 16.09 -2.60 -4.60
CA GLU A 126 16.88 -3.82 -4.41
C GLU A 126 15.98 -5.03 -4.21
N ASP A 127 16.47 -6.20 -4.64
CA ASP A 127 15.75 -7.45 -4.42
C ASP A 127 15.56 -7.71 -2.92
N ASN A 128 14.39 -8.24 -2.57
CA ASN A 128 13.97 -8.53 -1.22
C ASN A 128 13.91 -7.34 -0.23
N LYS A 129 14.07 -6.10 -0.72
CA LYS A 129 13.84 -4.90 0.09
C LYS A 129 12.40 -4.43 0.01
N TYR A 130 11.96 -3.79 1.09
CA TYR A 130 10.61 -3.30 1.28
C TYR A 130 10.64 -1.78 1.32
N TYR A 131 9.67 -1.15 0.65
CA TYR A 131 9.60 0.29 0.51
C TYR A 131 8.17 0.77 0.73
N SER A 132 8.01 1.81 1.56
CA SER A 132 6.72 2.47 1.77
C SER A 132 6.74 3.87 1.18
N LEU A 133 5.78 4.17 0.33
CA LEU A 133 5.45 5.51 -0.15
C LEU A 133 4.39 6.09 0.77
N LEU A 134 4.77 7.04 1.62
CA LEU A 134 3.88 7.65 2.60
C LEU A 134 3.44 9.02 2.09
N LEU A 135 2.25 9.10 1.51
CA LEU A 135 1.66 10.34 1.03
C LEU A 135 1.17 11.17 2.23
N THR A 136 1.69 12.38 2.38
CA THR A 136 1.39 13.31 3.48
C THR A 136 1.30 14.75 2.96
N GLY A 137 1.23 15.73 3.86
CA GLY A 137 1.06 17.16 3.55
C GLY A 137 -0.34 17.70 3.88
N ALA A 138 -0.46 19.02 3.79
CA ALA A 138 -1.69 19.78 4.04
C ALA A 138 -2.06 20.64 2.82
N GLY A 139 -3.33 21.01 2.71
CA GLY A 139 -3.84 21.79 1.59
C GLY A 139 -3.58 21.12 0.24
N LEU A 140 -3.37 21.94 -0.79
CA LEU A 140 -3.09 21.49 -2.17
C LEU A 140 -1.61 21.17 -2.42
N LYS A 141 -0.83 20.85 -1.37
CA LYS A 141 0.60 20.52 -1.47
C LYS A 141 0.91 19.15 -0.86
N PRO A 142 0.33 18.06 -1.37
CA PRO A 142 0.72 16.73 -0.94
C PRO A 142 2.16 16.41 -1.37
N GLU A 143 2.84 15.61 -0.58
CA GLU A 143 4.20 15.11 -0.83
C GLU A 143 4.30 13.63 -0.46
N VAL A 144 5.28 12.92 -1.02
CA VAL A 144 5.55 11.51 -0.68
C VAL A 144 6.86 11.41 0.08
N LEU A 145 6.81 10.79 1.24
CA LEU A 145 7.97 10.31 1.97
C LEU A 145 8.23 8.85 1.60
N LEU A 146 9.32 8.60 0.88
CA LEU A 146 9.77 7.25 0.54
C LEU A 146 10.63 6.67 1.68
N VAL A 147 10.24 5.50 2.18
CA VAL A 147 10.88 4.83 3.33
C VAL A 147 11.35 3.44 2.90
N ASN A 148 12.59 3.07 3.25
CA ASN A 148 13.01 1.66 3.23
C ASN A 148 12.61 0.99 4.55
N ASP A 149 11.76 -0.03 4.46
CA ASP A 149 11.30 -0.78 5.62
C ASP A 149 12.29 -1.90 5.95
N ASP A 150 13.31 -1.54 6.73
CA ASP A 150 14.29 -2.48 7.24
C ASP A 150 13.77 -3.27 8.45
N PHE A 151 13.71 -4.60 8.32
CA PHE A 151 13.29 -5.53 9.37
C PHE A 151 14.45 -6.26 10.05
N SER A 152 15.71 -5.86 9.79
CA SER A 152 16.91 -6.49 10.34
C SER A 152 16.90 -6.65 11.88
N ASN A 153 16.26 -5.71 12.57
CA ASN A 153 16.14 -5.71 14.04
C ASN A 153 14.84 -6.35 14.56
N ALA A 154 13.93 -6.72 13.67
CA ALA A 154 12.69 -7.42 13.98
C ALA A 154 12.89 -8.93 13.78
N ILE A 155 13.48 -9.62 14.75
CA ILE A 155 13.87 -11.04 14.60
C ILE A 155 13.38 -11.96 15.71
N ASP A 156 12.99 -11.42 16.88
CA ASP A 156 12.47 -12.24 17.98
C ASP A 156 11.02 -12.64 17.69
N PRO A 157 10.72 -13.93 17.47
CA PRO A 157 9.35 -14.36 17.23
C PRO A 157 8.45 -14.11 18.45
N ASN A 158 8.99 -14.04 19.67
CA ASN A 158 8.19 -13.83 20.88
C ASN A 158 7.81 -12.37 21.13
N LYS A 159 8.13 -11.47 20.18
CA LYS A 159 7.74 -10.07 20.20
C LYS A 159 6.86 -9.76 19.00
N PHE A 160 6.01 -8.75 19.17
CA PHE A 160 5.52 -8.00 18.01
C PHE A 160 6.34 -6.72 17.93
N TYR A 161 6.49 -6.19 16.72
CA TYR A 161 7.30 -5.00 16.47
C TYR A 161 6.43 -3.88 15.93
N VAL A 162 6.72 -2.68 16.38
CA VAL A 162 6.00 -1.47 16.01
C VAL A 162 6.98 -0.37 15.63
N ARG A 163 6.72 0.28 14.51
CA ARG A 163 7.31 1.55 14.10
C ARG A 163 6.23 2.63 14.17
N PHE A 164 6.64 3.86 14.45
CA PHE A 164 5.77 5.02 14.38
C PHE A 164 6.27 6.01 13.33
N VAL A 165 5.34 6.54 12.56
CA VAL A 165 5.58 7.64 11.61
C VAL A 165 4.61 8.78 11.90
N ASN A 166 5.11 9.98 12.16
CA ASN A 166 4.25 11.15 12.28
C ASN A 166 4.04 11.79 10.91
N LEU A 167 2.84 11.62 10.34
CA LEU A 167 2.42 12.21 9.06
C LEU A 167 1.41 13.36 9.26
N ILE A 168 1.30 13.92 10.47
CA ILE A 168 0.52 15.13 10.74
C ILE A 168 1.40 16.35 10.40
N PRO A 169 1.03 17.18 9.41
CA PRO A 169 1.85 18.29 8.92
C PRO A 169 1.77 19.51 9.84
N ASN A 170 2.40 19.42 11.01
CA ASN A 170 2.54 20.50 11.98
C ASN A 170 3.86 20.39 12.77
N ASP A 171 4.12 21.37 13.64
CA ASP A 171 5.32 21.38 14.50
C ASP A 171 5.12 20.59 15.81
N VAL A 172 3.93 20.01 16.04
CA VAL A 172 3.65 19.23 17.24
C VAL A 172 4.34 17.88 17.11
N LYS A 173 5.09 17.51 18.15
CA LYS A 173 5.66 16.17 18.29
C LYS A 173 4.64 15.26 18.97
N TYR A 174 4.60 14.00 18.55
CA TYR A 174 3.67 13.03 19.10
C TYR A 174 4.38 11.82 19.69
N ASP A 175 3.84 11.32 20.79
CA ASP A 175 4.21 10.05 21.38
C ASP A 175 3.31 8.95 20.82
N LEU A 176 3.90 7.79 20.54
CA LEU A 176 3.18 6.53 20.51
C LEU A 176 3.33 5.87 21.87
N ALA A 177 2.22 5.61 22.54
CA ALA A 177 2.19 4.97 23.86
C ALA A 177 1.28 3.75 23.87
N LEU A 178 1.50 2.85 24.82
CA LEU A 178 0.52 1.86 25.22
C LEU A 178 -0.64 2.56 25.94
N SER A 179 -1.85 2.02 25.80
CA SER A 179 -3.03 2.52 26.53
C SER A 179 -2.83 2.44 28.06
N THR A 180 -1.96 1.55 28.53
CA THR A 180 -1.55 1.41 29.94
C THR A 180 -0.67 2.54 30.46
N GLY A 181 -0.15 3.41 29.57
CA GLY A 181 0.59 4.61 29.95
C GLY A 181 2.01 4.67 29.38
N THR A 182 2.68 3.53 29.22
CA THR A 182 4.08 3.45 28.78
C THR A 182 4.28 4.04 27.39
N VAL A 183 5.18 5.02 27.26
CA VAL A 183 5.58 5.56 25.95
C VAL A 183 6.53 4.59 25.26
N VAL A 184 6.19 4.19 24.03
CA VAL A 184 6.97 3.26 23.20
C VAL A 184 7.93 4.06 22.31
N ILE A 185 7.42 5.13 21.67
CA ILE A 185 8.21 6.00 20.80
C ILE A 185 7.89 7.45 21.19
N PRO A 186 8.84 8.18 21.79
CA PRO A 186 8.61 9.54 22.24
C PRO A 186 8.88 10.56 21.12
N GLY A 187 8.11 11.65 21.13
CA GLY A 187 8.49 12.92 20.50
C GLY A 187 8.70 12.89 18.99
N ALA A 188 7.95 12.08 18.24
CA ALA A 188 8.06 11.99 16.80
C ALA A 188 7.65 13.30 16.11
N ALA A 189 8.61 13.99 15.50
CA ALA A 189 8.39 15.18 14.69
C ALA A 189 7.76 14.84 13.33
N TYR A 190 7.15 15.81 12.65
CA TYR A 190 6.58 15.61 11.32
C TYR A 190 7.59 14.97 10.35
N LYS A 191 7.15 13.93 9.63
CA LYS A 191 7.92 13.08 8.72
C LYS A 191 9.04 12.25 9.36
N SER A 192 9.14 12.22 10.69
CA SER A 192 10.05 11.28 11.35
C SER A 192 9.53 9.85 11.26
N VAL A 193 10.46 8.92 11.02
CA VAL A 193 10.23 7.48 10.90
C VAL A 193 11.09 6.81 11.97
N SER A 194 10.47 6.17 12.95
CA SER A 194 11.23 5.46 14.00
C SER A 194 11.86 4.17 13.45
N PRO A 195 12.87 3.59 14.13
CA PRO A 195 13.17 2.17 13.97
C PRO A 195 11.98 1.32 14.44
N PHE A 196 11.97 0.03 14.09
CA PHE A 196 11.04 -0.92 14.69
C PHE A 196 11.46 -1.22 16.12
N VAL A 197 10.52 -1.07 17.06
CA VAL A 197 10.70 -1.36 18.48
C VAL A 197 9.91 -2.61 18.82
N GLY A 198 10.57 -3.59 19.43
CA GLY A 198 9.92 -4.79 19.94
C GLY A 198 9.13 -4.48 21.20
N VAL A 199 7.91 -4.96 21.26
CA VAL A 199 7.03 -4.86 22.43
C VAL A 199 6.57 -6.26 22.79
N ASP A 200 6.48 -6.53 24.09
CA ASP A 200 6.15 -7.86 24.59
C ASP A 200 4.72 -8.25 24.19
N VAL A 201 4.55 -9.51 23.80
CA VAL A 201 3.26 -10.01 23.31
C VAL A 201 2.30 -10.18 24.47
N SER A 202 1.22 -9.40 24.47
CA SER A 202 -0.02 -9.71 25.18
C SER A 202 -1.09 -10.07 24.16
N ASN A 203 -2.07 -10.89 24.57
CA ASN A 203 -3.19 -11.30 23.69
C ASN A 203 -3.91 -10.11 23.04
N ASN A 204 -3.88 -8.94 23.69
CA ASN A 204 -4.31 -7.67 23.11
C ASN A 204 -3.31 -6.58 23.47
N VAL A 205 -2.87 -5.82 22.47
CA VAL A 205 -2.03 -4.64 22.63
C VAL A 205 -2.82 -3.45 22.14
N SER A 206 -3.00 -2.46 23.01
CA SER A 206 -3.67 -1.21 22.67
C SER A 206 -2.66 -0.07 22.68
N LEU A 207 -2.57 0.63 21.54
CA LEU A 207 -1.67 1.75 21.29
C LEU A 207 -2.49 3.04 21.09
N VAL A 208 -1.95 4.14 21.60
CA VAL A 208 -2.60 5.45 21.60
C VAL A 208 -1.62 6.52 21.14
N LEU A 209 -2.16 7.52 20.43
CA LEU A 209 -1.44 8.73 20.04
C LEU A 209 -1.58 9.78 21.13
N ARG A 210 -0.50 10.47 21.49
CA ARG A 210 -0.54 11.60 22.43
C ARG A 210 0.33 12.74 21.93
N ALA A 211 0.00 13.98 22.30
CA ALA A 211 0.98 15.06 22.16
C ALA A 211 2.18 14.74 23.08
N ALA A 212 3.40 15.01 22.62
CA ALA A 212 4.60 14.59 23.31
C ALA A 212 4.65 15.11 24.76
N GLY A 213 4.93 14.22 25.70
CA GLY A 213 4.99 14.55 27.14
C GLY A 213 3.64 14.73 27.82
N THR A 214 2.52 14.37 27.17
CA THR A 214 1.17 14.44 27.75
C THR A 214 0.57 13.06 27.97
N THR A 215 -0.52 12.98 28.74
CA THR A 215 -1.26 11.72 29.00
C THR A 215 -2.60 11.64 28.28
N THR A 216 -3.03 12.72 27.63
CA THR A 216 -4.31 12.78 26.91
C THR A 216 -4.22 12.07 25.57
N ASN A 217 -5.08 11.08 25.36
CA ASN A 217 -5.15 10.33 24.10
C ASN A 217 -5.79 11.20 23.00
N ILE A 218 -5.24 11.10 21.79
CA ILE A 218 -5.71 11.76 20.58
C ILE A 218 -6.36 10.70 19.67
N GLY A 219 -7.63 10.89 19.35
CA GLY A 219 -8.39 9.97 18.52
C GLY A 219 -8.68 8.64 19.20
N THR A 220 -8.91 7.60 18.40
CA THR A 220 -9.25 6.26 18.88
C THR A 220 -8.01 5.45 19.25
N THR A 221 -8.18 4.49 20.15
CA THR A 221 -7.16 3.48 20.44
C THR A 221 -6.99 2.54 19.25
N TYR A 222 -5.75 2.26 18.86
CA TYR A 222 -5.43 1.21 17.90
C TYR A 222 -5.20 -0.09 18.67
N THR A 223 -6.12 -1.04 18.56
CA THR A 223 -5.97 -2.35 19.19
C THR A 223 -5.53 -3.37 18.17
N PHE A 224 -4.41 -4.02 18.47
CA PHE A 224 -3.92 -5.17 17.74
C PHE A 224 -4.09 -6.41 18.61
N THR A 225 -4.94 -7.32 18.16
CA THR A 225 -5.08 -8.66 18.76
C THR A 225 -4.12 -9.58 18.03
N SER A 226 -2.98 -9.87 18.65
CA SER A 226 -2.02 -10.81 18.08
C SER A 226 -2.31 -12.21 18.59
N THR A 227 -2.74 -13.11 17.70
CA THR A 227 -2.64 -14.55 17.95
C THR A 227 -1.36 -15.15 17.37
N ALA A 228 -0.53 -14.34 16.69
CA ALA A 228 0.65 -14.78 15.95
C ALA A 228 1.90 -13.99 16.34
N ASN A 229 2.86 -14.70 16.91
CA ASN A 229 4.22 -14.27 17.22
C ASN A 229 4.96 -13.68 15.97
N GLY A 230 5.79 -12.65 16.16
CA GLY A 230 6.72 -12.13 15.13
C GLY A 230 6.18 -11.06 14.16
N ARG A 231 4.94 -10.57 14.36
CA ARG A 231 4.30 -9.56 13.50
C ARG A 231 5.01 -8.20 13.59
N VAL A 232 5.06 -7.51 12.45
CA VAL A 232 5.65 -6.16 12.34
C VAL A 232 4.62 -5.21 11.79
N LEU A 233 4.43 -4.08 12.48
CA LEU A 233 3.46 -3.06 12.13
C LEU A 233 4.10 -1.68 12.03
N THR A 234 3.63 -0.90 11.09
CA THR A 234 3.85 0.54 11.06
C THR A 234 2.55 1.20 11.49
N LEU A 235 2.61 1.93 12.60
CA LEU A 235 1.57 2.88 12.97
C LEU A 235 1.96 4.26 12.49
N PHE A 236 0.98 5.04 12.05
CA PHE A 236 1.19 6.38 11.58
C PHE A 236 0.12 7.33 12.12
N ALA A 237 0.55 8.51 12.55
CA ALA A 237 -0.35 9.60 12.88
C ALA A 237 -0.70 10.36 11.60
N ARG A 238 -1.99 10.65 11.42
CA ARG A 238 -2.54 11.33 10.24
C ARG A 238 -3.64 12.30 10.65
N GLY A 239 -4.07 13.15 9.73
CA GLY A 239 -5.09 14.16 9.97
C GLY A 239 -4.48 15.56 10.11
N LEU A 240 -5.32 16.56 10.38
CA LEU A 240 -4.91 17.95 10.55
C LEU A 240 -5.44 18.50 11.88
N PRO A 241 -4.62 19.23 12.67
CA PRO A 241 -5.09 19.92 13.86
C PRO A 241 -6.29 20.82 13.56
N GLY A 242 -7.28 20.83 14.45
CA GLY A 242 -8.49 21.65 14.31
C GLY A 242 -9.56 21.10 13.35
N LYS A 243 -9.27 20.05 12.58
CA LYS A 243 -10.31 19.32 11.81
C LYS A 243 -11.09 18.35 12.72
N THR A 244 -12.29 17.99 12.28
CA THR A 244 -13.17 17.02 12.93
C THR A 244 -13.42 15.80 12.04
N GLY A 245 -14.08 14.77 12.58
CA GLY A 245 -14.45 13.58 11.83
C GLY A 245 -13.25 12.85 11.25
N ALA A 246 -13.36 12.37 10.00
CA ALA A 246 -12.35 11.54 9.36
C ALA A 246 -10.98 12.24 9.22
N GLN A 247 -10.94 13.58 9.13
CA GLN A 247 -9.71 14.37 8.97
C GLN A 247 -9.10 14.84 10.30
N ALA A 248 -9.74 14.57 11.43
CA ALA A 248 -9.18 14.87 12.75
C ALA A 248 -7.88 14.08 12.98
N PRO A 249 -6.95 14.59 13.82
CA PRO A 249 -5.76 13.86 14.20
C PRO A 249 -6.11 12.50 14.80
N ALA A 250 -5.53 11.44 14.25
CA ALA A 250 -5.80 10.07 14.68
C ALA A 250 -4.62 9.15 14.37
N LEU A 251 -4.58 8.02 15.08
CA LEU A 251 -3.68 6.91 14.82
C LEU A 251 -4.32 5.94 13.81
N ASN A 252 -3.52 5.44 12.86
CA ASN A 252 -3.87 4.31 12.02
C ASN A 252 -2.61 3.43 11.81
N GLY A 253 -2.75 2.28 11.15
CA GLY A 253 -1.64 1.38 10.94
C GLY A 253 -1.90 0.32 9.88
N TYR A 254 -0.83 -0.34 9.46
CA TYR A 254 -0.86 -1.47 8.53
C TYR A 254 0.13 -2.54 8.95
N LEU A 255 -0.13 -3.76 8.49
CA LEU A 255 0.78 -4.89 8.65
C LEU A 255 1.92 -4.82 7.63
N ASN A 256 3.16 -4.93 8.10
CA ASN A 256 4.32 -5.07 7.24
C ASN A 256 4.61 -6.54 6.92
N ARG A 257 4.56 -7.40 7.95
CA ARG A 257 4.69 -8.86 7.89
C ARG A 257 4.04 -9.55 9.08
#